data_AF-A0A6J8C6S1-F1
#
_entry.id   AF-A0A6J8C6S1-F1
#
_cell.length_a   1.000
_cell.length_b   1.000
_cell.length_c   1.000
_cell.angle_alpha   90.00
_cell.angle_beta   90.00
_cell.angle_gamma   90.00
#
_symmetry.space_group_name_H-M   'P 1'
#
loop_
_entity.id
_entity.type
_entity.pdbx_description
1 polymer ?
#
loop_
_entity_poly.entity_id
_entity_poly.type
_entity_poly.pdbx_seq_one_letter_code
_entity_poly.pdbx_strand_id
1 'polypeptide(L)'
;MDSQITYNINDNEAQNITHPNGKHFKSDVINYWSVIDIDQVKVVVYKNGLERAFLNFNGTGTDKTNWFSQERLQNSSFLDLKMARHGYGYFFSIKGSEVTKRRFYVNKSWGGCQLRDAGWLLVAEGQGFNCNYESRNKLMLLYSPNNTYMKNDEIKSSTCQPLTLQTGICSTPVQLAYNTYCYKLCNKTKTETNLEEKIQKLEKELVVSKKDTNKHMRSLTSVPDNRYSSKTMGLVGTLCIGVVVGFLVAFDCVNICQKYSKANKVTTEK
;
A
#
# COMPACT_ATOMS: atom_id res chain seq x y z
N MET A 1 24.64 -6.98 14.72
CA MET A 1 24.33 -6.42 16.05
C MET A 1 23.76 -5.03 15.83
N ASP A 2 22.43 -4.93 15.76
CA ASP A 2 21.75 -3.64 15.65
C ASP A 2 21.91 -2.89 16.97
N SER A 3 22.47 -1.67 16.91
CA SER A 3 22.64 -0.84 18.10
C SER A 3 21.27 -0.39 18.63
N GLN A 4 20.77 -1.13 19.62
CA GLN A 4 19.60 -0.79 20.45
C GLN A 4 19.82 0.44 21.34
N ILE A 5 20.86 1.23 21.07
CA ILE A 5 21.32 2.27 21.97
C ILE A 5 20.42 3.49 21.79
N THR A 6 19.53 3.67 22.76
CA THR A 6 18.92 4.95 23.10
C THR A 6 20.04 5.93 23.49
N TYR A 7 19.91 7.20 23.14
CA TYR A 7 20.97 8.18 23.38
C TYR A 7 20.42 9.42 24.09
N ASN A 8 21.06 9.81 25.19
CA ASN A 8 20.70 10.98 26.01
C ASN A 8 19.24 10.99 26.53
N ILE A 9 18.68 9.82 26.85
CA ILE A 9 17.28 9.70 27.32
C ILE A 9 16.99 10.41 28.63
N ASN A 10 18.00 10.57 29.48
CA ASN A 10 17.89 11.24 30.78
C ASN A 10 18.41 12.69 30.74
N ASP A 11 18.74 13.21 29.56
CA ASP A 11 19.26 14.58 29.39
C ASP A 11 18.14 15.49 28.87
N ASN A 12 17.59 16.31 29.75
CA ASN A 12 16.48 17.23 29.43
C ASN A 12 16.91 18.32 28.43
N GLU A 13 18.19 18.71 28.41
CA GLU A 13 18.68 19.68 27.43
C GLU A 13 18.79 19.05 26.04
N ALA A 14 19.19 17.78 25.95
CA ALA A 14 19.24 17.03 24.70
C ALA A 14 17.84 16.80 24.10
N GLN A 15 16.82 16.65 24.96
CA GLN A 15 15.42 16.53 24.55
C GLN A 15 14.83 17.87 24.07
N ASN A 16 15.42 18.99 24.48
CA ASN A 16 14.95 20.31 24.09
C ASN A 16 15.43 20.70 22.68
N ILE A 17 14.50 20.59 21.72
CA ILE A 17 14.72 20.84 20.28
C ILE A 17 15.16 22.28 19.97
N THR A 18 14.84 23.25 20.83
CA THR A 18 15.18 24.67 20.63
C THR A 18 16.43 25.10 21.37
N HIS A 19 17.10 24.19 22.09
CA HIS A 19 18.30 24.53 22.85
C HIS A 19 19.47 24.94 21.92
N PRO A 20 20.09 26.12 22.12
CA PRO A 20 21.17 26.62 21.25
C PRO A 20 22.39 25.70 21.19
N ASN A 21 22.65 24.97 22.29
CA ASN A 21 23.71 23.99 22.44
C ASN A 21 23.15 22.57 22.57
N GLY A 22 22.01 22.28 21.93
CA GLY A 22 21.33 20.99 22.03
C GLY A 22 22.26 19.82 21.69
N LYS A 23 22.32 18.82 22.57
CA LYS A 23 23.03 17.56 22.31
C LYS A 23 22.18 16.67 21.41
N HIS A 24 22.80 15.70 20.74
CA HIS A 24 22.03 14.68 20.03
C HIS A 24 21.15 13.90 21.02
N PHE A 25 19.95 13.53 20.57
CA PHE A 25 19.00 12.74 21.33
C PHE A 25 18.44 11.66 20.42
N LYS A 26 18.25 10.46 20.97
CA LYS A 26 17.58 9.35 20.29
C LYS A 26 16.69 8.65 21.31
N SER A 27 15.38 8.75 21.12
CA SER A 27 14.39 8.08 21.95
C SER A 27 14.45 6.55 21.79
N ASP A 28 14.09 5.86 22.87
CA ASP A 28 13.91 4.41 22.96
C ASP A 28 12.67 3.93 22.21
N VAL A 29 11.72 4.80 21.87
CA VAL A 29 10.56 4.48 21.02
C VAL A 29 11.00 3.86 19.70
N ILE A 30 12.13 4.31 19.15
CA ILE A 30 12.72 3.74 17.93
C ILE A 30 13.03 2.24 18.12
N ASN A 31 13.33 1.77 19.33
CA ASN A 31 13.60 0.37 19.59
C ASN A 31 12.38 -0.53 19.37
N TYR A 32 11.17 0.01 19.55
CA TYR A 32 9.91 -0.71 19.46
C TYR A 32 9.23 -0.61 18.09
N TRP A 33 9.92 -0.08 17.06
CA TRP A 33 9.36 0.13 15.71
C TRP A 33 8.59 -1.07 15.13
N SER A 34 9.03 -2.30 15.37
CA SER A 34 8.39 -3.51 14.83
C SER A 34 7.08 -3.90 15.52
N VAL A 35 6.75 -3.29 16.66
CA VAL A 35 5.56 -3.60 17.47
C VAL A 35 4.64 -2.39 17.66
N ILE A 36 5.01 -1.23 17.11
CA ILE A 36 4.17 -0.03 17.12
C ILE A 36 3.62 0.23 15.72
N ASP A 37 2.34 0.56 15.64
CA ASP A 37 1.69 0.94 14.39
C ASP A 37 2.06 2.39 14.04
N ILE A 38 3.03 2.55 13.14
CA ILE A 38 3.47 3.87 12.68
C ILE A 38 2.71 4.24 11.42
N ASP A 39 1.84 5.24 11.51
CA ASP A 39 1.10 5.75 10.36
C ASP A 39 1.96 6.71 9.52
N GLN A 40 2.69 7.62 10.17
CA GLN A 40 3.51 8.66 9.53
C GLN A 40 4.84 8.88 10.25
N VAL A 41 5.85 9.29 9.48
CA VAL A 41 7.14 9.75 10.02
C VAL A 41 7.44 11.14 9.45
N LYS A 42 7.76 12.10 10.31
CA LYS A 42 8.14 13.47 9.91
C LYS A 42 9.61 13.72 10.23
N VAL A 43 10.35 14.20 9.25
CA VAL A 43 11.70 14.77 9.42
C VAL A 43 11.59 16.28 9.33
N VAL A 44 12.16 16.98 10.32
CA VAL A 44 12.12 18.44 10.38
C VAL A 44 13.54 18.98 10.58
N VAL A 45 13.88 20.02 9.83
CA VAL A 45 15.10 20.80 10.04
C VAL A 45 14.75 22.09 10.77
N TYR A 46 15.27 22.26 11.97
CA TYR A 46 15.16 23.51 12.73
C TYR A 46 16.43 24.36 12.60
N LYS A 47 16.24 25.68 12.48
CA LYS A 47 17.33 26.65 12.58
C LYS A 47 16.84 27.86 13.38
N ASN A 48 17.48 28.11 14.51
CA ASN A 48 17.10 29.15 15.47
C ASN A 48 15.65 28.98 15.96
N GLY A 49 15.26 27.74 16.28
CA GLY A 49 13.91 27.41 16.75
C GLY A 49 12.79 27.47 15.70
N LEU A 50 13.10 27.81 14.45
CA LEU A 50 12.14 27.87 13.35
C LEU A 50 12.27 26.65 12.44
N GLU A 51 11.14 26.04 12.07
CA GLU A 51 11.07 24.99 11.04
C GLU A 51 11.49 25.59 9.70
N ARG A 52 12.55 25.03 9.08
CA ARG A 52 13.11 25.49 7.80
C ARG A 52 12.86 24.55 6.64
N ALA A 53 12.76 23.26 6.92
CA ALA A 53 12.44 22.25 5.92
C ALA A 53 11.76 21.06 6.61
N PHE A 54 10.91 20.36 5.86
CA PHE A 54 10.28 19.13 6.33
C PHE A 54 10.10 18.09 5.23
N LEU A 55 10.04 16.83 5.64
CA LEU A 55 9.70 15.67 4.82
C LEU A 55 8.72 14.80 5.61
N ASN A 56 7.53 14.52 5.07
CA ASN A 56 6.57 13.60 5.67
C ASN A 56 6.50 12.31 4.86
N PHE A 57 6.55 11.18 5.56
CA PHE A 57 6.57 9.85 4.98
C PHE A 57 5.40 9.00 5.46
N ASN A 58 4.97 8.08 4.61
CA ASN A 58 4.13 6.97 5.01
C ASN A 58 4.95 5.95 5.81
N GLY A 59 4.66 5.85 7.11
CA GLY A 59 5.36 4.95 8.04
C GLY A 59 4.78 3.54 8.09
N THR A 60 3.63 3.28 7.44
CA THR A 60 2.93 2.00 7.56
C THR A 60 3.76 0.86 6.95
N GLY A 61 3.90 -0.23 7.70
CA GLY A 61 4.63 -1.43 7.29
C GLY A 61 6.13 -1.16 7.03
N THR A 62 6.73 -0.20 7.73
CA THR A 62 8.16 0.12 7.61
C THR A 62 8.96 -0.52 8.73
N ASP A 63 10.28 -0.61 8.52
CA ASP A 63 11.26 -0.83 9.58
C ASP A 63 12.00 0.48 9.89
N LYS A 64 12.87 0.48 10.91
CA LYS A 64 13.62 1.65 11.41
C LYS A 64 14.48 2.36 10.36
N THR A 65 14.74 1.71 9.21
CA THR A 65 15.69 2.16 8.19
C THR A 65 15.07 2.37 6.81
N ASN A 66 13.93 1.73 6.51
CA ASN A 66 13.34 1.74 5.17
C ASN A 66 12.23 2.81 4.94
N TRP A 67 11.76 3.47 6.00
CA TRP A 67 10.72 4.50 5.92
C TRP A 67 11.16 5.76 5.17
N PHE A 68 12.47 6.07 5.20
CA PHE A 68 13.05 7.25 4.59
C PHE A 68 13.42 6.97 3.13
N SER A 69 12.43 7.01 2.25
CA SER A 69 12.60 6.79 0.82
C SER A 69 11.70 7.73 -0.01
N GLN A 70 12.06 7.97 -1.27
CA GLN A 70 11.26 8.81 -2.16
C GLN A 70 9.86 8.23 -2.39
N GLU A 71 9.74 6.91 -2.50
CA GLU A 71 8.46 6.22 -2.73
C GLU A 71 7.47 6.43 -1.58
N ARG A 72 7.97 6.54 -0.34
CA ARG A 72 7.16 6.75 0.85
C ARG A 72 6.91 8.23 1.14
N LEU A 73 7.54 9.14 0.40
CA LEU A 73 7.38 10.59 0.59
C LEU A 73 5.95 11.03 0.22
N GLN A 74 5.20 11.47 1.22
CA GLN A 74 3.85 11.99 1.04
C GLN A 74 3.89 13.43 0.55
N ASN A 75 4.56 14.31 1.31
CA ASN A 75 4.82 15.71 0.95
C ASN A 75 6.10 16.24 1.64
N SER A 76 6.58 17.39 1.18
CA SER A 76 7.79 18.04 1.68
C SER A 76 7.73 19.55 1.46
N SER A 77 8.62 20.28 2.12
CA SER A 77 8.91 21.69 1.80
C SER A 77 9.59 21.87 0.44
N PHE A 78 10.15 20.79 -0.12
CA PHE A 78 10.78 20.78 -1.45
C PHE A 78 9.76 20.38 -2.54
N LEU A 79 9.57 21.24 -3.53
CA LEU A 79 8.54 21.09 -4.57
C LEU A 79 8.94 20.08 -5.66
N ASP A 80 10.24 19.96 -5.93
CA ASP A 80 10.81 19.12 -6.96
C ASP A 80 11.21 17.71 -6.46
N LEU A 81 11.26 17.51 -5.14
CA LEU A 81 11.81 16.29 -4.54
C LEU A 81 10.98 15.04 -4.88
N LYS A 82 9.65 15.11 -4.82
CA LYS A 82 8.78 13.95 -5.08
C LYS A 82 8.90 13.44 -6.52
N MET A 83 9.11 14.34 -7.47
CA MET A 83 9.26 14.04 -8.90
C MET A 83 10.72 13.97 -9.36
N ALA A 84 11.67 14.05 -8.42
CA ALA A 84 13.08 14.02 -8.75
C ALA A 84 13.45 12.72 -9.48
N ARG A 85 14.10 12.84 -10.63
CA ARG A 85 14.63 11.70 -11.37
C ARG A 85 15.98 11.25 -10.81
N HIS A 86 16.15 9.94 -10.68
CA HIS A 86 17.38 9.30 -10.23
C HIS A 86 18.45 9.34 -11.33
N GLY A 87 19.67 9.71 -10.95
CA GLY A 87 20.87 9.56 -11.77
C GLY A 87 21.84 8.58 -11.13
N TYR A 88 23.02 8.41 -11.73
CA TYR A 88 24.10 7.65 -11.09
C TYR A 88 24.44 8.24 -9.72
N GLY A 89 24.66 7.37 -8.73
CA GLY A 89 25.02 7.78 -7.38
C GLY A 89 23.89 8.47 -6.59
N TYR A 90 22.64 8.21 -6.95
CA TYR A 90 21.47 8.68 -6.21
C TYR A 90 21.29 7.92 -4.89
N PHE A 91 20.96 8.66 -3.85
CA PHE A 91 20.56 8.21 -2.53
C PHE A 91 19.31 8.97 -2.09
N PHE A 92 18.38 8.20 -1.54
CA PHE A 92 17.33 8.67 -0.64
C PHE A 92 17.16 7.58 0.40
N SER A 93 18.04 7.59 1.40
CA SER A 93 18.06 6.57 2.45
C SER A 93 18.75 7.07 3.72
N ILE A 94 18.41 6.46 4.85
CA ILE A 94 19.10 6.69 6.13
C ILE A 94 20.56 6.27 6.05
N LYS A 95 20.83 5.10 5.46
CA LYS A 95 22.17 4.55 5.30
C LYS A 95 23.07 5.47 4.46
N GLY A 96 22.51 6.05 3.39
CA GLY A 96 23.23 6.92 2.47
C GLY A 96 24.48 6.27 1.90
N SER A 97 25.59 7.02 1.85
CA SER A 97 26.87 6.55 1.30
C SER A 97 27.84 6.15 2.42
N GLU A 98 28.27 4.90 2.42
CA GLU A 98 29.30 4.41 3.36
C GLU A 98 30.70 4.98 3.04
N VAL A 99 30.97 5.25 1.76
CA VAL A 99 32.26 5.76 1.28
C VAL A 99 32.45 7.21 1.69
N THR A 100 31.42 8.05 1.50
CA THR A 100 31.50 9.48 1.84
C THR A 100 30.99 9.78 3.24
N LYS A 101 30.59 8.77 4.02
CA LYS A 101 30.06 8.94 5.39
C LYS A 101 28.92 9.96 5.49
N ARG A 102 28.04 9.94 4.48
CA ARG A 102 26.82 10.74 4.40
C ARG A 102 25.62 9.88 4.76
N ARG A 103 24.92 10.22 5.85
CA ARG A 103 23.68 9.59 6.33
C ARG A 103 22.49 10.47 6.06
N PHE A 104 21.28 9.91 6.19
CA PHE A 104 20.02 10.59 5.88
C PHE A 104 20.16 11.38 4.58
N TYR A 105 20.63 10.70 3.54
CA TYR A 105 21.18 11.36 2.37
C TYR A 105 20.13 11.39 1.26
N VAL A 106 19.81 12.60 0.80
CA VAL A 106 18.86 12.89 -0.27
C VAL A 106 19.58 13.77 -1.30
N ASN A 107 20.17 13.14 -2.32
CA ASN A 107 20.89 13.85 -3.38
C ASN A 107 20.19 13.80 -4.74
N LYS A 108 20.41 14.83 -5.53
CA LYS A 108 19.97 14.92 -6.93
C LYS A 108 21.00 14.34 -7.89
N SER A 109 22.26 14.61 -7.59
CA SER A 109 23.41 14.22 -8.41
C SER A 109 24.62 13.94 -7.53
N TRP A 110 25.43 13.00 -7.96
CA TRP A 110 26.75 12.75 -7.43
C TRP A 110 27.75 12.94 -8.57
N GLY A 111 28.57 13.98 -8.48
CA GLY A 111 29.61 14.22 -9.48
C GLY A 111 30.89 14.81 -8.92
N GLY A 112 31.05 14.77 -7.60
CA GLY A 112 32.23 15.23 -6.89
C GLY A 112 31.98 16.55 -6.14
N CYS A 113 32.76 16.73 -5.08
CA CYS A 113 32.65 17.86 -4.14
C CYS A 113 32.58 19.20 -4.88
N GLN A 114 33.47 19.42 -5.85
CA GLN A 114 33.82 20.75 -6.33
C GLN A 114 32.78 21.40 -7.25
N LEU A 115 31.89 20.64 -7.91
CA LEU A 115 30.99 21.24 -8.92
C LEU A 115 29.65 20.53 -9.15
N ARG A 116 29.44 19.29 -8.66
CA ARG A 116 28.32 18.46 -9.13
C ARG A 116 27.54 17.74 -8.03
N ASP A 117 28.05 17.73 -6.81
CA ASP A 117 27.29 17.25 -5.67
C ASP A 117 26.19 18.27 -5.34
N ALA A 118 24.95 17.84 -5.54
CA ALA A 118 23.77 18.64 -5.30
C ALA A 118 22.67 17.78 -4.69
N GLY A 119 21.85 18.39 -3.84
CA GLY A 119 20.81 17.67 -3.13
C GLY A 119 19.94 18.56 -2.27
N TRP A 120 19.13 17.90 -1.46
CA TRP A 120 18.15 18.54 -0.58
C TRP A 120 18.54 18.43 0.88
N LEU A 121 19.11 17.29 1.30
CA LEU A 121 19.42 17.01 2.70
C LEU A 121 20.56 15.99 2.80
N LEU A 122 21.52 16.22 3.70
CA LEU A 122 22.53 15.25 4.07
C LEU A 122 23.00 15.47 5.52
N VAL A 123 23.29 14.38 6.21
CA VAL A 123 24.00 14.38 7.49
C VAL A 123 25.42 13.86 7.25
N ALA A 124 26.42 14.72 7.35
CA ALA A 124 27.83 14.37 7.17
C ALA A 124 28.46 14.00 8.52
N GLU A 125 29.08 12.83 8.64
CA GLU A 125 29.72 12.35 9.88
C GLU A 125 31.12 12.97 10.14
N GLY A 126 31.63 13.79 9.22
CA GLY A 126 32.93 14.46 9.35
C GLY A 126 34.16 13.54 9.18
N GLN A 127 33.93 12.27 8.83
CA GLN A 127 34.96 11.24 8.58
C GLN A 127 35.00 10.80 7.10
N GLY A 128 34.27 11.50 6.24
CA GLY A 128 34.08 11.17 4.83
C GLY A 128 35.15 11.74 3.89
N PHE A 129 34.80 11.75 2.60
CA PHE A 129 35.61 12.42 1.56
C PHE A 129 35.78 13.91 1.88
N ASN A 130 36.96 14.47 1.61
CA ASN A 130 37.29 15.87 1.89
C ASN A 130 36.56 16.86 0.95
N CYS A 131 35.26 17.10 1.17
CA CYS A 131 34.55 18.20 0.54
C CYS A 131 34.65 19.47 1.39
N ASN A 132 34.82 20.63 0.74
CA ASN A 132 35.00 21.91 1.45
C ASN A 132 33.76 22.34 2.25
N TYR A 133 32.55 21.90 1.86
CA TYR A 133 31.32 22.14 2.59
C TYR A 133 31.11 21.21 3.79
N GLU A 134 31.97 20.20 3.96
CA GLU A 134 31.95 19.30 5.12
C GLU A 134 33.07 19.69 6.09
N SER A 135 32.76 19.79 7.38
CA SER A 135 33.75 20.01 8.43
C SER A 135 34.36 18.68 8.80
N ARG A 136 35.69 18.66 8.90
CA ARG A 136 36.42 17.50 9.42
C ARG A 136 36.08 17.30 10.91
N ASN A 137 35.84 16.06 11.30
CA ASN A 137 35.62 15.62 12.68
C ASN A 137 34.37 16.18 13.38
N LYS A 138 33.37 16.69 12.65
CA LYS A 138 32.12 17.16 13.24
C LYS A 138 30.91 16.67 12.44
N LEU A 139 29.89 16.19 13.14
CA LEU A 139 28.59 15.90 12.53
C LEU A 139 27.93 17.20 12.06
N MET A 140 27.48 17.21 10.80
CA MET A 140 26.81 18.37 10.21
C MET A 140 25.54 17.97 9.47
N LEU A 141 24.54 18.83 9.54
CA LEU A 141 23.32 18.73 8.75
C LEU A 141 23.36 19.84 7.72
N LEU A 142 23.41 19.46 6.46
CA LEU A 142 23.27 20.37 5.33
C LEU A 142 21.91 20.11 4.71
N TYR A 143 21.23 21.19 4.36
CA TYR A 143 19.94 21.14 3.69
C TYR A 143 19.83 22.31 2.72
N SER A 144 19.02 22.16 1.68
CA SER A 144 18.68 23.29 0.81
C SER A 144 17.74 24.24 1.56
N PRO A 145 18.08 25.54 1.71
CA PRO A 145 17.18 26.53 2.28
C PRO A 145 16.10 26.97 1.28
N ASN A 146 16.24 26.60 0.00
CA ASN A 146 15.25 26.83 -1.03
C ASN A 146 14.24 25.68 -1.06
N ASN A 147 13.15 25.86 -1.79
CA ASN A 147 12.15 24.82 -2.02
C ASN A 147 12.54 23.81 -3.13
N THR A 148 13.81 23.81 -3.55
CA THR A 148 14.39 22.91 -4.56
C THR A 148 15.79 22.44 -4.16
N TYR A 149 16.38 21.47 -4.87
CA TYR A 149 17.79 21.10 -4.62
C TYR A 149 18.73 22.26 -4.94
N MET A 150 19.92 22.23 -4.33
CA MET A 150 21.01 23.13 -4.68
C MET A 150 22.35 22.42 -4.61
N LYS A 151 23.40 23.08 -5.11
CA LYS A 151 24.77 22.57 -4.97
C LYS A 151 25.19 22.57 -3.51
N ASN A 152 25.88 21.52 -3.09
CA ASN A 152 26.29 21.38 -1.70
C ASN A 152 27.31 22.44 -1.26
N ASP A 153 28.19 22.89 -2.15
CA ASP A 153 29.14 24.00 -1.90
C ASP A 153 28.43 25.35 -1.60
N GLU A 154 27.21 25.53 -2.10
CA GLU A 154 26.45 26.76 -1.92
C GLU A 154 25.61 26.74 -0.63
N ILE A 155 25.58 25.60 0.09
CA ILE A 155 24.83 25.45 1.34
C ILE A 155 25.58 26.16 2.47
N LYS A 156 24.96 27.18 3.06
CA LYS A 156 25.42 27.77 4.33
C LYS A 156 25.18 26.77 5.46
N SER A 157 26.23 26.08 5.89
CA SER A 157 26.23 25.11 6.99
C SER A 157 25.38 25.56 8.18
N SER A 158 24.58 24.64 8.72
CA SER A 158 23.98 24.75 10.05
C SER A 158 24.51 23.66 10.96
N THR A 159 24.65 23.98 12.25
CA THR A 159 24.92 22.99 13.29
C THR A 159 23.73 22.03 13.40
N CYS A 160 23.97 20.72 13.45
CA CYS A 160 22.92 19.74 13.74
C CYS A 160 22.26 20.06 15.09
N GLN A 161 20.98 20.41 15.08
CA GLN A 161 20.13 20.31 16.26
C GLN A 161 19.64 18.85 16.41
N PRO A 162 19.25 18.39 17.61
CA PRO A 162 18.77 17.03 17.83
C PRO A 162 17.67 16.63 16.85
N LEU A 163 17.79 15.41 16.29
CA LEU A 163 16.72 14.78 15.51
C LEU A 163 15.72 14.17 16.50
N THR A 164 14.65 14.89 16.81
CA THR A 164 13.63 14.41 17.75
C THR A 164 12.49 13.74 16.99
N LEU A 165 12.18 12.50 17.35
CA LEU A 165 10.98 11.81 16.89
C LEU A 165 9.81 12.32 17.74
N GLN A 166 8.95 13.19 17.19
CA GLN A 166 7.77 13.67 17.91
C GLN A 166 6.59 12.74 17.60
N THR A 167 6.17 11.95 18.58
CA THR A 167 4.90 11.23 18.52
C THR A 167 3.76 12.24 18.69
N GLY A 168 2.83 12.29 17.73
CA GLY A 168 1.67 13.17 17.81
C GLY A 168 0.81 12.86 19.04
N ILE A 169 0.39 13.92 19.74
CA ILE A 169 -0.47 13.82 20.92
C ILE A 169 -1.90 13.52 20.43
N CYS A 170 -2.47 12.41 20.90
CA CYS A 170 -3.92 12.20 20.87
C CYS A 170 -4.49 12.87 22.13
N SER A 171 -5.37 13.86 21.94
CA SER A 171 -5.86 14.80 22.95
C SER A 171 -6.55 14.13 24.14
N THR A 172 -6.07 14.42 25.36
CA THR A 172 -6.82 14.98 26.51
C THR A 172 -5.81 15.34 27.62
N PRO A 173 -6.09 16.34 28.49
CA PRO A 173 -5.08 16.91 29.38
C PRO A 173 -5.06 16.18 30.73
N VAL A 174 -3.88 15.74 31.18
CA VAL A 174 -3.60 15.58 32.62
C VAL A 174 -2.16 16.05 32.87
N GLN A 175 -2.01 16.95 33.83
CA GLN A 175 -0.74 17.55 34.24
C GLN A 175 0.15 16.56 35.01
N LEU A 176 1.41 16.53 34.58
CA LEU A 176 2.68 16.38 35.32
C LEU A 176 2.72 15.42 36.53
N ALA A 177 3.44 14.30 36.37
CA ALA A 177 4.78 14.08 36.96
C ALA A 177 5.28 12.64 36.68
N TYR A 178 6.60 12.51 36.56
CA TYR A 178 7.42 11.28 36.52
C TYR A 178 7.59 10.52 35.19
N ASN A 179 8.84 10.10 35.00
CA ASN A 179 9.42 9.35 33.88
C ASN A 179 8.72 7.99 33.66
N THR A 180 7.54 8.02 33.07
CA THR A 180 6.88 6.84 32.52
C THR A 180 6.39 7.21 31.14
N TYR A 181 7.10 6.71 30.12
CA TYR A 181 6.63 6.80 28.74
C TYR A 181 5.35 5.97 28.62
N CYS A 182 4.20 6.63 28.69
CA CYS A 182 2.94 6.05 28.27
C CYS A 182 2.97 5.94 26.74
N TYR A 183 3.46 4.81 26.21
CA TYR A 183 3.09 4.44 24.85
C TYR A 183 1.62 4.02 24.90
N LYS A 184 0.75 4.86 24.36
CA LYS A 184 -0.59 4.39 24.04
C LYS A 184 -0.40 3.47 22.84
N LEU A 185 -0.50 2.15 23.04
CA LEU A 185 -0.86 1.25 21.97
C LEU A 185 -2.19 1.80 21.44
N CYS A 186 -2.13 2.51 20.31
CA CYS A 186 -3.31 2.80 19.54
C CYS A 186 -3.77 1.44 19.01
N ASN A 187 -4.56 0.71 19.83
CA ASN A 187 -5.56 -0.15 19.23
C ASN A 187 -6.32 0.78 18.31
N LYS A 188 -6.10 0.65 17.00
CA LYS A 188 -7.09 1.03 16.02
C LYS A 188 -8.31 0.18 16.37
N THR A 189 -9.14 0.66 17.29
CA THR A 189 -10.56 0.58 17.05
C THR A 189 -10.74 1.33 15.75
N LYS A 190 -10.61 0.59 14.63
CA LYS A 190 -11.44 0.86 13.46
C LYS A 190 -12.79 1.14 14.07
N THR A 191 -13.19 2.40 14.01
CA THR A 191 -14.48 2.87 14.49
C THR A 191 -15.49 1.80 14.10
N GLU A 192 -16.11 1.12 15.08
CA GLU A 192 -17.06 0.03 14.81
C GLU A 192 -18.12 0.49 13.82
N THR A 193 -18.48 1.78 13.88
CA THR A 193 -19.37 2.45 12.93
C THR A 193 -18.87 2.41 11.47
N ASN A 194 -17.57 2.56 11.19
CA ASN A 194 -17.04 2.52 9.82
C ASN A 194 -16.87 1.09 9.30
N LEU A 195 -16.67 0.11 10.19
CA LEU A 195 -16.52 -1.29 9.80
C LEU A 195 -17.89 -1.93 9.54
N GLU A 196 -18.90 -1.63 10.37
CA GLU A 196 -20.28 -2.04 10.11
C GLU A 196 -20.86 -1.38 8.85
N GLU A 197 -20.60 -0.09 8.61
CA GLU A 197 -21.00 0.57 7.36
C GLU A 197 -20.35 -0.08 6.13
N LYS A 198 -19.08 -0.50 6.23
CA LYS A 198 -18.39 -1.20 5.13
C LYS A 198 -18.89 -2.62 4.93
N ILE A 199 -19.21 -3.35 6.00
CA ILE A 199 -19.81 -4.68 5.93
C ILE A 199 -21.20 -4.59 5.28
N GLN A 200 -22.05 -3.65 5.73
CA GLN A 200 -23.37 -3.42 5.13
C GLN A 200 -23.27 -2.98 3.66
N LYS A 201 -22.27 -2.17 3.31
CA LYS A 201 -22.04 -1.77 1.91
C LYS A 201 -21.61 -2.94 1.03
N LEU A 202 -20.69 -3.79 1.52
CA LEU A 202 -20.24 -4.99 0.80
C LEU A 202 -21.36 -6.02 0.68
N GLU A 203 -22.17 -6.22 1.72
CA GLU A 203 -23.35 -7.09 1.65
C GLU A 203 -24.35 -6.59 0.61
N LYS A 204 -24.62 -5.28 0.56
CA LYS A 204 -25.52 -4.69 -0.44
C LYS A 204 -24.99 -4.80 -1.87
N GLU A 205 -23.68 -4.75 -2.05
CA GLU A 205 -23.02 -4.84 -3.36
C GLU A 205 -22.88 -6.31 -3.85
N LEU A 206 -22.80 -7.27 -2.91
CA LEU A 206 -22.72 -8.71 -3.20
C LEU A 206 -24.09 -9.39 -3.32
N VAL A 207 -25.17 -8.78 -2.83
CA VAL A 207 -26.54 -9.25 -3.05
C VAL A 207 -26.97 -8.87 -4.47
N VAL A 208 -26.66 -9.76 -5.42
CA VAL A 208 -27.17 -9.68 -6.79
C VAL A 208 -28.70 -9.69 -6.75
N SER A 209 -29.33 -8.62 -7.24
CA SER A 209 -30.78 -8.52 -7.36
C SER A 209 -31.29 -9.66 -8.26
N LYS A 210 -32.29 -10.41 -7.80
CA LYS A 210 -32.88 -11.52 -8.59
C LYS A 210 -33.34 -11.05 -9.97
N LYS A 211 -33.67 -9.76 -10.12
CA LYS A 211 -34.10 -9.16 -11.40
C LYS A 211 -32.97 -8.99 -12.41
N ASP A 212 -31.72 -8.86 -11.94
CA ASP A 212 -30.54 -8.66 -12.78
C ASP A 212 -29.81 -9.97 -13.13
N THR A 213 -30.33 -11.10 -12.64
CA THR A 213 -29.79 -12.41 -12.98
C THR A 213 -30.15 -12.80 -14.41
N ASN A 214 -29.21 -13.43 -15.13
CA ASN A 214 -29.42 -14.01 -16.45
C ASN A 214 -30.66 -14.93 -16.52
N LYS A 215 -31.05 -15.56 -15.40
CA LYS A 215 -32.24 -16.41 -15.30
C LYS A 215 -33.55 -15.61 -15.37
N HIS A 216 -33.62 -14.44 -14.74
CA HIS A 216 -34.80 -13.56 -14.77
C HIS A 216 -34.90 -12.80 -16.10
N MET A 217 -33.77 -12.29 -16.62
CA MET A 217 -33.69 -11.74 -17.97
C MET A 217 -34.17 -12.76 -19.01
N ARG A 218 -33.76 -14.03 -18.89
CA ARG A 218 -34.22 -15.11 -19.78
C ARG A 218 -35.72 -15.41 -19.69
N SER A 219 -36.35 -15.27 -18.51
CA SER A 219 -37.80 -15.49 -18.39
C SER A 219 -38.64 -14.36 -18.99
N LEU A 220 -38.09 -13.13 -19.07
CA LEU A 220 -38.75 -12.00 -19.73
C LEU A 220 -38.61 -12.04 -21.27
N THR A 221 -37.62 -12.76 -21.80
CA THR A 221 -37.46 -13.00 -23.26
C THR A 221 -38.26 -14.18 -23.81
N SER A 222 -38.85 -15.02 -22.97
CA SER A 222 -39.81 -16.04 -23.42
C SER A 222 -41.22 -15.50 -23.27
N VAL A 223 -41.73 -14.84 -24.31
CA VAL A 223 -43.14 -14.44 -24.37
C VAL A 223 -43.96 -15.74 -24.49
N PRO A 224 -44.90 -16.04 -23.56
CA PRO A 224 -45.86 -17.11 -23.78
C PRO A 224 -46.81 -16.64 -24.88
N ASP A 225 -46.50 -17.03 -26.11
CA ASP A 225 -47.21 -16.57 -27.30
C ASP A 225 -48.54 -17.33 -27.43
N ASN A 226 -49.61 -16.76 -26.90
CA ASN A 226 -50.97 -17.32 -26.92
C ASN A 226 -51.65 -17.19 -28.30
N ARG A 227 -50.86 -17.19 -29.38
CA ARG A 227 -51.37 -17.16 -30.75
C ARG A 227 -51.97 -18.53 -31.07
N TYR A 228 -53.26 -18.57 -31.42
CA TYR A 228 -54.00 -19.81 -31.72
C TYR A 228 -53.31 -20.68 -32.79
N SER A 229 -52.56 -20.06 -33.70
CA SER A 229 -51.77 -20.74 -34.73
C SER A 229 -50.64 -21.60 -34.18
N SER A 230 -49.98 -21.22 -33.07
CA SER A 230 -48.83 -21.95 -32.51
C SER A 230 -49.25 -23.26 -31.83
N LYS A 231 -50.38 -23.24 -31.10
CA LYS A 231 -50.97 -24.43 -30.47
C LYS A 231 -51.45 -25.45 -31.50
N THR A 232 -52.02 -24.96 -32.61
CA THR A 232 -52.57 -25.82 -33.67
C THR A 232 -51.44 -26.49 -34.48
N MET A 233 -50.38 -25.76 -34.80
CA MET A 233 -49.24 -26.28 -35.58
C MET A 233 -48.46 -27.37 -34.81
N GLY A 234 -48.26 -27.20 -33.50
CA GLY A 234 -47.59 -28.22 -32.68
C GLY A 234 -48.38 -29.52 -32.54
N LEU A 235 -49.71 -29.43 -32.44
CA LEU A 235 -50.59 -30.60 -32.36
C LEU A 235 -50.62 -31.37 -33.68
N VAL A 236 -50.74 -30.66 -34.82
CA VAL A 236 -50.77 -31.28 -36.15
C VAL A 236 -49.44 -31.99 -36.45
N GLY A 237 -48.31 -31.35 -36.16
CA GLY A 237 -46.99 -31.97 -36.37
C GLY A 237 -46.79 -33.26 -35.57
N THR A 238 -47.24 -33.28 -34.31
CA THR A 238 -47.12 -34.47 -33.44
C THR A 238 -47.99 -35.62 -33.95
N LEU A 239 -49.21 -35.34 -34.41
CA LEU A 239 -50.10 -36.35 -34.98
C LEU A 239 -49.53 -36.95 -36.27
N CYS A 240 -49.02 -36.12 -37.19
CA CYS A 240 -48.44 -36.61 -38.45
C CYS A 240 -47.24 -37.55 -38.21
N ILE A 241 -46.34 -37.20 -37.29
CA ILE A 241 -45.18 -38.03 -36.95
C ILE A 241 -45.62 -39.32 -36.27
N GLY A 242 -46.56 -39.24 -35.32
CA GLY A 242 -47.06 -40.41 -34.60
C GLY A 242 -47.68 -41.48 -35.50
N VAL A 243 -48.42 -41.07 -36.53
CA VAL A 243 -49.02 -41.99 -37.51
C VAL A 243 -47.96 -42.72 -38.32
N VAL A 244 -46.92 -42.02 -38.80
CA VAL A 244 -45.83 -42.62 -39.58
C VAL A 244 -45.06 -43.64 -38.73
N VAL A 245 -44.72 -43.29 -37.50
CA VAL A 245 -44.02 -44.20 -36.58
C VAL A 245 -44.91 -45.41 -36.22
N GLY A 246 -46.21 -45.18 -36.00
CA GLY A 246 -47.17 -46.26 -35.76
C GLY A 246 -47.24 -47.26 -36.91
N PHE A 247 -47.23 -46.79 -38.16
CA PHE A 247 -47.19 -47.66 -39.33
C PHE A 247 -45.90 -48.49 -39.41
N LEU A 248 -44.73 -47.89 -39.13
CA LEU A 248 -43.46 -48.63 -39.10
C LEU A 248 -43.50 -49.75 -38.05
N VAL A 249 -43.96 -49.44 -36.84
CA VAL A 249 -44.08 -50.44 -35.77
C VAL A 249 -45.10 -51.52 -36.12
N ALA A 250 -46.22 -51.18 -36.76
CA ALA A 250 -47.21 -52.16 -37.19
C ALA A 250 -46.66 -53.12 -38.25
N PHE A 251 -45.92 -52.61 -39.25
CA PHE A 251 -45.24 -53.44 -40.24
C PHE A 251 -44.21 -54.37 -39.60
N ASP A 252 -43.43 -53.86 -38.65
CA ASP A 252 -42.47 -54.67 -37.90
C ASP A 252 -43.15 -55.74 -37.05
N CYS A 253 -44.26 -55.41 -36.37
CA CYS A 253 -45.05 -56.38 -35.61
C CYS A 253 -45.65 -57.47 -36.50
N VAL A 254 -46.15 -57.14 -37.69
CA VAL A 254 -46.66 -58.14 -38.65
C VAL A 254 -45.53 -59.04 -39.14
N ASN A 255 -44.37 -58.48 -39.48
CA ASN A 255 -43.20 -59.25 -39.89
C ASN A 255 -42.70 -60.19 -38.78
N ILE A 256 -42.68 -59.71 -37.54
CA ILE A 256 -42.29 -60.51 -36.35
C ILE A 256 -43.30 -61.62 -36.10
N CYS A 257 -44.61 -61.34 -36.14
CA CYS A 257 -45.66 -62.34 -35.98
C CYS A 257 -45.63 -63.41 -37.08
N GLN A 258 -45.37 -63.03 -38.33
CA GLN A 258 -45.19 -64.00 -39.43
C GLN A 258 -43.96 -64.88 -39.22
N LYS A 259 -42.85 -64.30 -38.71
CA LYS A 259 -41.63 -65.06 -38.38
C LYS A 259 -41.88 -66.03 -37.22
N TYR A 260 -42.65 -65.63 -36.22
CA TYR A 260 -43.04 -66.47 -35.07
C TYR A 260 -43.99 -67.60 -35.48
N SER A 261 -44.97 -67.33 -36.34
CA SER A 261 -45.90 -68.35 -36.89
C SER A 261 -45.18 -69.39 -37.76
N LYS A 262 -44.22 -68.97 -38.59
CA LYS A 262 -43.38 -69.88 -39.40
C LYS A 262 -42.44 -70.72 -38.52
N ALA A 263 -41.86 -70.16 -37.46
CA ALA A 263 -41.03 -70.91 -36.52
C ALA A 263 -41.83 -71.99 -35.78
N ASN A 264 -43.07 -71.68 -35.35
CA ASN A 264 -43.93 -72.65 -34.67
C ASN A 264 -44.39 -73.80 -35.57
N LYS A 265 -44.62 -73.58 -36.88
CA LYS A 265 -44.99 -74.65 -37.81
C LYS A 265 -43.86 -75.65 -38.09
N VAL A 266 -42.59 -75.22 -38.05
CA VAL A 266 -41.42 -76.10 -38.28
C VAL A 266 -41.16 -77.04 -37.09
N THR A 267 -41.60 -76.68 -35.88
CA THR A 267 -41.48 -77.53 -34.68
C THR A 267 -42.61 -78.55 -34.50
N THR A 268 -43.67 -78.50 -35.30
CA THR A 268 -44.79 -79.46 -35.25
C THR A 268 -44.74 -80.56 -36.32
N GLU A 269 -43.68 -80.63 -37.12
CA GLU A 269 -43.53 -81.62 -38.21
C GLU A 269 -42.19 -82.41 -38.12
N LYS A 270 -41.84 -82.83 -36.90
CA LYS A 270 -40.82 -83.87 -36.63
C LYS A 270 -41.28 -84.82 -35.55
#